data_AF-A0A9X4YEJ3-F1
#
_entry.id   AF-A0A9X4YEJ3-F1
#
_cell.length_a   1.000
_cell.length_b   1.000
_cell.length_c   1.000
_cell.angle_alpha   90.00
_cell.angle_beta   90.00
_cell.angle_gamma   90.00
#
_symmetry.space_group_name_H-M   'P 1'
#
loop_
_entity.id
_entity.type
_entity.pdbx_description
1 polymer ?
#
loop_
_entity_poly.entity_id
_entity_poly.type
_entity_poly.pdbx_seq_one_letter_code
_entity_poly.pdbx_strand_id
1 'polypeptide(L)'
;MLSHKRRQYLSAAFMVGVVIALSACDNGVEESEEATTEATTPESEQVAIPPRIDEGAGAQSMPAFLDIPAGPERKEAFFDYLAPIVEAVNDYIHHLNSHPVYEPLRERRAQARNKGQAPEGSDLAAGLEKYSAKGEGYIRLIRSVIKANNLAAPH
;
A
#
# COMPACT_ATOMS: atom_id res chain seq x y z
N MET A 1 -10.59 -8.24 -63.49
CA MET A 1 -11.89 -7.61 -63.17
C MET A 1 -12.21 -7.84 -61.68
N LEU A 2 -11.60 -7.00 -60.86
CA LEU A 2 -11.81 -6.87 -59.42
C LEU A 2 -12.98 -5.88 -59.24
N SER A 3 -14.11 -6.25 -58.64
CA SER A 3 -14.97 -5.30 -57.87
C SER A 3 -16.33 -5.81 -57.38
N HIS A 4 -16.74 -7.07 -57.54
CA HIS A 4 -18.06 -7.48 -57.01
C HIS A 4 -18.04 -7.83 -55.51
N LYS A 5 -17.00 -8.52 -55.01
CA LYS A 5 -16.93 -8.92 -53.59
C LYS A 5 -16.69 -7.74 -52.63
N ARG A 6 -15.97 -6.69 -53.06
CA ARG A 6 -15.70 -5.50 -52.21
C ARG A 6 -16.93 -4.61 -51.98
N ARG A 7 -17.92 -4.62 -52.87
CA ARG A 7 -19.19 -3.88 -52.73
C ARG A 7 -20.16 -4.53 -51.73
N GLN A 8 -20.11 -5.86 -51.56
CA GLN A 8 -20.89 -6.57 -50.55
C GLN A 8 -20.39 -6.29 -49.12
N TYR A 9 -19.06 -6.21 -48.91
CA TYR A 9 -18.51 -5.88 -47.59
C TYR A 9 -18.71 -4.40 -47.20
N LEU A 10 -18.74 -3.48 -48.18
CA LEU A 10 -19.00 -2.06 -47.92
C LEU A 10 -20.45 -1.78 -47.47
N SER A 11 -21.43 -2.56 -47.95
CA SER A 11 -22.84 -2.45 -47.54
C SER A 11 -23.09 -3.05 -46.15
N ALA A 12 -22.46 -4.20 -45.84
CA ALA A 12 -22.58 -4.85 -44.53
C ALA A 12 -21.93 -4.01 -43.41
N ALA A 13 -20.80 -3.35 -43.66
CA ALA A 13 -20.12 -2.50 -42.68
C ALA A 13 -20.94 -1.25 -42.31
N PHE A 14 -21.70 -0.69 -43.27
CA PHE A 14 -22.56 0.48 -43.01
C PHE A 14 -23.80 0.11 -42.18
N MET A 15 -24.37 -1.09 -42.40
CA MET A 15 -25.53 -1.56 -41.62
C MET A 15 -25.19 -1.90 -40.16
N VAL A 16 -24.01 -2.47 -39.89
CA VAL A 16 -23.58 -2.78 -38.50
C VAL A 16 -23.28 -1.50 -37.71
N GLY A 17 -22.72 -0.47 -38.35
CA GLY A 17 -22.46 0.83 -37.70
C GLY A 17 -23.73 1.60 -37.33
N VAL A 18 -24.80 1.48 -38.13
CA VAL A 18 -26.09 2.16 -37.88
C VAL A 18 -26.88 1.49 -36.74
N VAL A 19 -26.75 0.17 -36.56
CA VAL A 19 -27.39 -0.55 -35.44
C VAL A 19 -26.73 -0.21 -34.09
N ILE A 20 -25.42 0.01 -34.07
CA ILE A 20 -24.70 0.39 -32.84
C ILE A 20 -25.01 1.85 -32.45
N ALA A 21 -25.24 2.74 -33.42
CA ALA A 21 -25.55 4.15 -33.15
C ALA A 21 -27.01 4.41 -32.73
N LEU A 22 -27.97 3.58 -33.16
CA LEU A 22 -29.37 3.69 -32.72
C LEU A 22 -29.63 3.08 -31.34
N SER A 23 -28.69 2.30 -30.80
CA SER A 23 -28.82 1.67 -29.48
C SER A 23 -28.30 2.53 -28.33
N ALA A 24 -27.98 3.82 -28.59
CA ALA A 24 -27.38 4.75 -27.62
C ALA A 24 -28.29 5.93 -27.23
N CYS A 25 -29.62 5.78 -27.31
CA CYS A 25 -30.56 6.75 -26.76
C CYS A 25 -31.76 6.02 -26.14
N ASP A 26 -31.63 5.54 -24.90
CA ASP A 26 -32.69 5.75 -23.90
C ASP A 26 -32.09 5.61 -22.50
N ASN A 27 -32.12 6.72 -21.76
CA ASN A 27 -31.81 6.76 -20.33
C ASN A 27 -33.15 6.60 -19.60
N GLY A 28 -33.38 5.44 -19.00
CA GLY A 28 -34.49 5.20 -18.08
C GLY A 28 -33.96 4.56 -16.80
N VAL A 29 -34.16 5.28 -15.70
CA VAL A 29 -33.77 4.96 -14.32
C VAL A 29 -34.70 3.89 -13.70
N GLU A 30 -34.17 3.21 -12.67
CA GLU A 30 -34.83 2.31 -11.69
C GLU A 30 -35.18 0.88 -12.14
N GLU A 31 -34.47 -0.12 -11.61
CA GLU A 31 -34.92 -0.86 -10.42
C GLU A 31 -33.77 -1.68 -9.84
N SER A 32 -33.67 -1.64 -8.52
CA SER A 32 -32.77 -2.40 -7.66
C SER A 32 -33.17 -3.89 -7.61
N GLU A 33 -32.25 -4.78 -7.94
CA GLU A 33 -32.27 -6.17 -7.46
C GLU A 33 -30.87 -6.56 -7.00
N GLU A 34 -30.76 -6.81 -5.69
CA GLU A 34 -29.66 -7.46 -5.03
C GLU A 34 -29.42 -8.84 -5.66
N ALA A 35 -28.36 -8.96 -6.45
CA ALA A 35 -27.74 -10.23 -6.76
C ALA A 35 -26.33 -10.21 -6.18
N THR A 36 -26.23 -10.66 -4.93
CA THR A 36 -24.98 -11.00 -4.25
C THR A 36 -24.31 -12.16 -4.98
N THR A 37 -23.66 -11.85 -6.10
CA THR A 37 -22.58 -12.68 -6.62
C THR A 37 -21.30 -12.26 -5.91
N GLU A 38 -20.94 -13.03 -4.89
CA GLU A 38 -19.60 -13.08 -4.33
C GLU A 38 -18.60 -13.35 -5.45
N ALA A 39 -18.09 -12.29 -6.06
CA ALA A 39 -16.87 -12.34 -6.81
C ALA A 39 -15.74 -12.54 -5.78
N THR A 40 -15.36 -13.79 -5.56
CA THR A 40 -14.08 -14.18 -4.98
C THR A 40 -12.97 -13.52 -5.80
N THR A 41 -12.63 -12.30 -5.41
CA THR A 41 -11.39 -11.64 -5.80
C THR A 41 -10.28 -12.45 -5.14
N PRO A 42 -9.25 -12.93 -5.86
CA PRO A 42 -8.16 -13.63 -5.22
C PRO A 42 -7.54 -12.65 -4.23
N GLU A 43 -7.69 -12.96 -2.95
CA GLU A 43 -7.20 -12.16 -1.84
C GLU A 43 -5.69 -12.06 -2.01
N SER A 44 -5.25 -10.96 -2.63
CA SER A 44 -3.84 -10.69 -2.83
C SER A 44 -3.21 -10.68 -1.45
N GLU A 45 -2.29 -11.61 -1.24
CA GLU A 45 -1.48 -11.86 -0.05
C GLU A 45 -0.68 -10.60 0.37
N GLN A 46 -1.39 -9.59 0.85
CA GLN A 46 -0.84 -8.37 1.42
C GLN A 46 -0.72 -8.61 2.92
N VAL A 47 0.51 -8.62 3.44
CA VAL A 47 0.79 -8.88 4.86
C VAL A 47 1.41 -7.63 5.49
N ALA A 48 0.88 -6.45 5.16
CA ALA A 48 1.18 -5.27 5.95
C ALA A 48 0.34 -5.33 7.23
N ILE A 49 1.00 -5.58 8.35
CA ILE A 49 0.54 -5.06 9.62
C ILE A 49 1.27 -3.71 9.76
N PRO A 50 0.70 -2.58 9.30
CA PRO A 50 1.23 -1.30 9.72
C PRO A 50 1.20 -1.24 11.26
N PRO A 51 2.07 -0.44 11.92
CA PRO A 51 1.95 -0.23 13.36
C PRO A 51 0.51 0.20 13.64
N ARG A 52 -0.22 -0.68 14.33
CA ARG A 52 -1.59 -0.46 14.72
C ARG A 52 -1.59 0.56 15.84
N ILE A 53 -1.55 1.85 15.48
CA ILE A 53 -1.87 2.94 16.41
C ILE A 53 -3.41 2.99 16.51
N ASP A 54 -4.03 1.86 16.81
CA ASP A 54 -5.47 1.70 16.77
C ASP A 54 -5.99 2.15 18.13
N GLU A 55 -6.43 3.41 18.20
CA GLU A 55 -7.38 3.98 19.15
C GLU A 55 -7.08 3.92 20.67
N GLY A 56 -6.07 3.18 21.15
CA GLY A 56 -5.67 3.17 22.56
C GLY A 56 -4.40 3.98 22.82
N ALA A 57 -3.42 3.84 21.92
CA ALA A 57 -2.11 4.48 22.04
C ALA A 57 -2.07 5.94 21.57
N GLY A 58 -2.96 6.31 20.63
CA GLY A 58 -3.01 7.65 20.02
C GLY A 58 -4.36 8.36 20.11
N ALA A 59 -5.42 7.72 20.64
CA ALA A 59 -6.70 8.41 20.86
C ALA A 59 -6.71 9.27 22.11
N GLN A 60 -5.76 9.04 23.04
CA GLN A 60 -5.48 10.05 24.04
C GLN A 60 -4.84 11.23 23.30
N SER A 61 -5.62 12.30 23.13
CA SER A 61 -5.11 13.56 22.57
C SER A 61 -3.86 13.96 23.32
N MET A 62 -2.79 14.31 22.59
CA MET A 62 -1.50 14.70 23.17
C MET A 62 -1.71 15.56 24.42
N PRO A 63 -1.22 15.14 25.61
CA PRO A 63 -1.38 15.91 26.82
C PRO A 63 -0.82 17.33 26.63
N ALA A 64 -1.46 18.32 27.24
CA ALA A 64 -0.92 19.66 27.31
C ALA A 64 0.28 19.70 28.27
N PHE A 65 1.44 19.19 27.82
CA PHE A 65 2.63 19.02 28.66
C PHE A 65 3.11 20.31 29.33
N LEU A 66 2.77 21.46 28.76
CA LEU A 66 3.09 22.79 29.31
C LEU A 66 2.23 23.13 30.53
N ASP A 67 1.02 22.59 30.63
CA ASP A 67 0.09 22.85 31.73
C ASP A 67 0.36 21.95 32.94
N ILE A 68 1.09 20.84 32.74
CA ILE A 68 1.50 19.94 33.82
C ILE A 68 2.74 20.54 34.50
N PRO A 69 2.76 20.73 35.84
CA PRO A 69 3.92 21.29 36.53
C PRO A 69 5.19 20.46 36.28
N ALA A 70 6.35 21.13 36.27
CA ALA A 70 7.63 20.45 36.12
C ALA A 70 7.86 19.53 37.33
N GLY A 71 7.99 18.23 37.09
CA GLY A 71 8.05 17.27 38.18
C GLY A 71 7.76 15.84 37.73
N PRO A 72 7.58 14.93 38.70
CA PRO A 72 7.19 13.53 38.46
C PRO A 72 5.93 13.40 37.59
N GLU A 73 4.95 14.29 37.75
CA GLU A 73 3.64 14.23 37.08
C GLU A 73 3.77 14.44 35.57
N ARG A 74 4.58 15.41 35.14
CA ARG A 74 4.85 15.65 33.71
C ARG A 74 5.61 14.48 33.09
N LYS A 75 6.48 13.84 33.86
CA LYS A 75 7.24 12.68 33.41
C LYS A 75 6.32 11.46 33.24
N GLU A 76 5.43 11.22 34.20
CA GLU A 76 4.42 10.16 34.13
C GLU A 76 3.54 10.34 32.89
N ALA A 77 2.95 11.51 32.70
CA ALA A 77 2.15 11.83 31.51
C ALA A 77 2.93 11.66 30.18
N PHE A 78 4.23 11.94 30.17
CA PHE A 78 5.08 11.72 29.00
C PHE A 78 5.26 10.23 28.68
N PHE A 79 5.51 9.40 29.70
CA PHE A 79 5.67 7.96 29.51
C PHE A 79 4.35 7.27 29.17
N ASP A 80 3.25 7.66 29.80
CA ASP A 80 1.91 7.14 29.49
C ASP A 80 1.54 7.41 28.03
N TYR A 81 1.91 8.57 27.50
CA TYR A 81 1.70 8.93 26.10
C TYR A 81 2.62 8.16 25.14
N LEU A 82 3.92 8.04 25.44
CA LEU A 82 4.88 7.45 24.49
C LEU A 82 4.99 5.92 24.56
N ALA A 83 4.82 5.32 25.73
CA ALA A 83 5.00 3.88 25.91
C ALA A 83 4.20 3.03 24.91
N PRO A 84 2.87 3.25 24.71
CA PRO A 84 2.11 2.42 23.78
C PRO A 84 2.48 2.68 22.32
N ILE A 85 2.95 3.88 21.97
CA ILE A 85 3.48 4.20 20.63
C ILE A 85 4.76 3.39 20.37
N VAL A 86 5.67 3.36 21.34
CA VAL A 86 6.92 2.59 21.26
C VAL A 86 6.63 1.10 21.13
N GLU A 87 5.66 0.59 21.90
CA GLU A 87 5.23 -0.82 21.84
C GLU A 87 4.70 -1.18 20.45
N ALA A 88 3.78 -0.37 19.90
CA ALA A 88 3.25 -0.60 18.55
C ALA A 88 4.34 -0.59 17.46
N VAL A 89 5.33 0.29 17.58
CA VAL A 89 6.47 0.32 16.65
C VAL A 89 7.37 -0.91 16.83
N ASN A 90 7.58 -1.37 18.07
CA ASN A 90 8.37 -2.57 18.35
C ASN A 90 7.70 -3.82 17.77
N ASP A 91 6.39 -3.97 17.93
CA ASP A 91 5.61 -5.07 17.35
C ASP A 91 5.67 -5.06 15.82
N TYR A 92 5.56 -3.87 15.23
CA TYR A 92 5.72 -3.69 13.80
C TYR A 92 7.11 -4.14 13.31
N ILE A 93 8.17 -3.68 13.98
CA ILE A 93 9.54 -4.09 13.65
C ILE A 93 9.73 -5.60 13.86
N HIS A 94 9.13 -6.17 14.91
CA HIS A 94 9.17 -7.60 15.17
C HIS A 94 8.55 -8.38 14.00
N HIS A 95 7.37 -7.97 13.55
CA HIS A 95 6.70 -8.60 12.40
C HIS A 95 7.57 -8.60 11.14
N LEU A 96 8.17 -7.45 10.78
CA LEU A 96 9.10 -7.37 9.64
C LEU A 96 10.30 -8.31 9.79
N ASN A 97 10.71 -8.59 11.03
CA ASN A 97 11.88 -9.42 11.34
C ASN A 97 11.55 -10.90 11.59
N SER A 98 10.29 -11.30 11.69
CA SER A 98 9.90 -12.68 11.98
C SER A 98 8.99 -13.31 10.92
N HIS A 99 8.13 -12.52 10.26
CA HIS A 99 7.14 -13.08 9.35
C HIS A 99 7.77 -13.66 8.06
N PRO A 100 7.37 -14.85 7.59
CA PRO A 100 7.98 -15.51 6.41
C PRO A 100 7.98 -14.65 5.14
N VAL A 101 6.91 -13.90 4.91
CA VAL A 101 6.75 -13.00 3.74
C VAL A 101 7.85 -11.95 3.62
N TYR A 102 8.52 -11.59 4.72
CA TYR A 102 9.64 -10.64 4.74
C TYR A 102 11.01 -11.32 4.76
N GLU A 103 11.10 -12.63 4.45
CA GLU A 103 12.38 -13.32 4.25
C GLU A 103 13.31 -12.57 3.29
N PRO A 104 12.88 -12.10 2.09
CA PRO A 104 13.77 -11.42 1.15
C PRO A 104 14.45 -10.16 1.75
N LEU A 105 13.74 -9.45 2.64
CA LEU A 105 14.31 -8.31 3.37
C LEU A 105 15.40 -8.75 4.35
N ARG A 106 15.20 -9.87 5.06
CA ARG A 106 16.19 -10.42 6.00
C ARG A 106 17.41 -10.97 5.29
N GLU A 107 17.23 -11.62 4.14
CA GLU A 107 18.33 -12.11 3.31
C GLU A 107 19.21 -10.98 2.82
N ARG A 108 18.64 -9.90 2.26
CA ARG A 108 19.39 -8.72 1.84
C ARG A 108 20.21 -8.13 2.97
N ARG A 109 19.62 -8.04 4.16
CA ARG A 109 20.30 -7.57 5.37
C ARG A 109 21.47 -8.49 5.76
N ALA A 110 21.28 -9.81 5.69
CA ALA A 110 22.32 -10.78 5.96
C ALA A 110 23.45 -10.70 4.92
N GLN A 111 23.11 -10.59 3.63
CA GLN A 111 24.08 -10.44 2.54
C GLN A 111 24.94 -9.18 2.69
N ALA A 112 24.35 -8.03 3.06
CA ALA A 112 25.11 -6.81 3.31
C ALA A 112 26.10 -7.00 4.47
N ARG A 113 25.64 -7.56 5.60
CA ARG A 113 26.50 -7.83 6.77
C ARG A 113 27.61 -8.82 6.44
N ASN A 114 27.33 -9.87 5.67
CA ASN A 114 28.31 -10.87 5.24
C ASN A 114 29.38 -10.26 4.32
N LYS A 115 29.06 -9.17 3.62
CA LYS A 115 30.00 -8.38 2.81
C LYS A 115 30.75 -7.31 3.63
N GLY A 116 30.53 -7.23 4.94
CA GLY A 116 31.09 -6.18 5.79
C GLY A 116 30.47 -4.80 5.56
N GLN A 117 29.30 -4.74 4.92
CA GLN A 117 28.61 -3.49 4.59
C GLN A 117 27.48 -3.24 5.59
N ALA A 118 27.22 -1.96 5.89
CA ALA A 118 26.03 -1.56 6.62
C ALA A 118 24.79 -1.79 5.72
N PRO A 119 23.73 -2.47 6.20
CA PRO A 119 22.49 -2.63 5.43
C PRO A 119 21.86 -1.27 5.11
N GLU A 120 21.70 -0.95 3.83
CA GLU A 120 21.13 0.32 3.39
C GLU A 120 19.61 0.21 3.19
N GLY A 121 18.85 1.20 3.68
CA GLY A 121 17.39 1.18 3.57
C GLY A 121 16.87 1.12 2.12
N SER A 122 17.59 1.71 1.16
CA SER A 122 17.21 1.70 -0.25
C SER A 122 17.31 0.30 -0.88
N ASP A 123 18.30 -0.50 -0.49
CA ASP A 123 18.43 -1.90 -0.89
C ASP A 123 17.40 -2.78 -0.18
N LEU A 124 17.26 -2.62 1.14
CA LEU A 124 16.31 -3.40 1.95
C LEU A 124 14.86 -3.22 1.48
N ALA A 125 14.51 -2.05 0.96
CA ALA A 125 13.18 -1.78 0.42
C ALA A 125 12.74 -2.79 -0.67
N ALA A 126 13.68 -3.40 -1.40
CA ALA A 126 13.34 -4.44 -2.37
C ALA A 126 12.74 -5.71 -1.75
N GLY A 127 12.92 -5.94 -0.45
CA GLY A 127 12.28 -7.04 0.27
C GLY A 127 10.88 -6.73 0.80
N LEU A 128 10.31 -5.57 0.48
CA LEU A 128 9.00 -5.10 0.95
C LEU A 128 7.90 -5.21 -0.12
N GLU A 129 8.07 -6.05 -1.13
CA GLU A 129 7.10 -6.18 -2.24
C GLU A 129 5.69 -6.50 -1.73
N LYS A 130 5.58 -7.45 -0.79
CA LYS A 130 4.29 -7.93 -0.23
C LYS A 130 3.72 -7.03 0.87
N TYR A 131 4.39 -5.92 1.19
CA TYR A 131 3.91 -4.94 2.16
C TYR A 131 2.71 -4.16 1.63
N SER A 132 2.62 -3.91 0.32
CA SER A 132 1.56 -3.08 -0.25
C SER A 132 0.96 -3.71 -1.48
N ALA A 133 -0.33 -3.52 -1.71
CA ALA A 133 -1.00 -3.78 -2.99
C ALA A 133 -0.21 -3.22 -4.20
N LYS A 134 0.51 -2.10 -3.99
CA LYS A 134 1.30 -1.43 -5.02
C LYS A 134 2.56 -2.20 -5.42
N GLY A 135 2.99 -3.21 -4.64
CA GLY A 135 4.19 -4.00 -4.91
C GLY A 135 5.42 -3.15 -5.16
N GLU A 136 6.03 -3.31 -6.34
CA GLU A 136 7.13 -2.49 -6.85
C GLU A 136 6.88 -0.97 -6.81
N GLY A 137 5.62 -0.54 -6.96
CA GLY A 137 5.25 0.87 -6.81
C GLY A 137 5.54 1.40 -5.40
N TYR A 138 5.32 0.58 -4.37
CA TYR A 138 5.65 0.92 -3.00
C TYR A 138 7.17 0.96 -2.76
N ILE A 139 7.91 0.02 -3.35
CA ILE A 139 9.38 -0.01 -3.28
C ILE A 139 9.98 1.29 -3.85
N ARG A 140 9.50 1.72 -5.03
CA ARG A 140 9.93 2.99 -5.65
C ARG A 140 9.59 4.19 -4.76
N LEU A 141 8.41 4.21 -4.15
CA LEU A 141 8.01 5.25 -3.22
C LEU A 141 8.98 5.34 -2.03
N ILE A 142 9.24 4.24 -1.34
CA ILE A 142 10.15 4.22 -0.17
C ILE A 142 11.55 4.68 -0.55
N ARG A 143 12.11 4.19 -1.66
CA ARG A 143 13.42 4.65 -2.15
C ARG A 143 13.44 6.15 -2.45
N SER A 144 12.35 6.68 -3.02
CA SER A 144 12.23 8.12 -3.29
C SER A 144 12.20 8.95 -2.01
N VAL A 145 11.48 8.50 -0.98
CA VAL A 145 11.42 9.16 0.33
C VAL A 145 12.78 9.15 1.02
N ILE A 146 13.47 8.00 1.04
CA ILE A 146 14.82 7.88 1.61
C ILE A 146 15.78 8.86 0.93
N LYS A 147 15.73 8.93 -0.40
CA LYS A 147 16.60 9.82 -1.18
C LYS A 147 16.26 11.30 -0.96
N ALA A 148 14.98 11.66 -0.99
CA ALA A 148 14.54 13.04 -0.87
C ALA A 148 14.84 13.64 0.52
N ASN A 149 14.86 12.80 1.56
CA ASN A 149 15.11 13.20 2.94
C ASN A 149 16.54 12.90 3.42
N ASN A 150 17.44 12.47 2.53
CA ASN A 150 18.82 12.10 2.86
C ASN A 150 18.92 11.11 4.03
N LEU A 151 18.04 10.10 4.05
CA LEU A 151 17.97 9.09 5.12
C LEU A 151 18.91 7.90 4.89
N ALA A 152 19.68 7.92 3.80
CA ALA A 152 20.70 6.92 3.54
C ALA A 152 21.84 7.05 4.57
N ALA A 153 22.52 5.94 4.87
CA ALA A 153 23.65 5.97 5.77
C ALA A 153 24.73 6.95 5.23
N PRO A 154 25.31 7.80 6.07
CA PRO A 154 26.42 8.65 5.64
C PRO A 154 27.59 7.76 5.20
N HIS A 155 28.15 8.08 4.03
CA HIS A 155 29.31 7.41 3.45
C HIS A 155 30.61 7.83 4.14
#